data_AF-A0A8T6WLX9-F1
#
_entry.id   AF-A0A8T6WLX9-F1
#
_cell.length_a   1.000
_cell.length_b   1.000
_cell.length_c   1.000
_cell.angle_alpha   90.00
_cell.angle_beta   90.00
_cell.angle_gamma   90.00
#
_symmetry.space_group_name_H-M   'P 1'
#
loop_
_entity.id
_entity.type
_entity.pdbx_description
1 polymer ?
#
loop_
_entity_poly.entity_id
_entity_poly.type
_entity_poly.pdbx_seq_one_letter_code
_entity_poly.pdbx_strand_id
1 'polypeptide(L)' 'MGVLESAQRMLEKYPLCNHCLGRQFALLGYALSDEKRGEAMKILMTMKANEQALRGERAGI' A
#
# COMPACT_ATOMS: atom_id res chain seq x y z
N MET A 1 2.26 -12.77 -6.96
CA MET A 1 2.45 -11.39 -6.44
C MET A 1 1.21 -10.96 -5.69
N GLY A 2 1.35 -10.60 -4.42
CA GLY A 2 0.23 -10.10 -3.61
C GLY A 2 -0.11 -8.63 -3.89
N VAL A 3 -1.29 -8.17 -3.48
CA VAL A 3 -1.73 -6.77 -3.64
C VAL A 3 -0.75 -5.78 -2.99
N LEU A 4 -0.35 -6.03 -1.74
CA LEU A 4 0.60 -5.19 -1.00
C LEU A 4 2.00 -5.18 -1.62
N GLU A 5 2.45 -6.33 -2.12
CA GLU A 5 3.76 -6.48 -2.77
C GLU A 5 3.81 -5.70 -4.11
N SER A 6 2.70 -5.69 -4.85
CA SER A 6 2.56 -4.87 -6.05
C SER A 6 2.54 -3.38 -5.70
N ALA A 7 1.78 -2.97 -4.67
CA ALA A 7 1.74 -1.59 -4.21
C ALA A 7 3.12 -1.08 -3.77
N GLN A 8 3.86 -1.90 -3.02
CA GLN A 8 5.23 -1.61 -2.60
C GLN A 8 6.15 -1.33 -3.80
N ARG A 9 6.23 -2.26 -4.78
CA ARG A 9 7.07 -2.06 -5.98
C ARG A 9 6.72 -0.82 -6.78
N MET A 10 5.45 -0.42 -6.78
CA MET A 10 5.03 0.82 -7.45
C MET A 10 5.54 2.05 -6.70
N LEU A 11 5.42 2.05 -5.37
CA LEU A 11 5.85 3.16 -4.51
C LEU A 11 7.38 3.28 -4.40
N GLU A 12 8.12 2.17 -4.48
CA GLU A 12 9.59 2.16 -4.58
C GLU A 12 10.09 2.84 -5.86
N LYS A 13 9.30 2.81 -6.94
CA LYS A 13 9.65 3.41 -8.23
C LYS A 13 9.10 4.82 -8.42
N TYR A 14 7.91 5.10 -7.87
CA TYR A 14 7.16 6.32 -8.13
C TYR A 14 6.46 6.84 -6.86
N PRO A 15 6.57 8.14 -6.52
CA PRO A 15 5.90 8.71 -5.35
C PRO A 15 4.39 8.96 -5.64
N LEU A 16 3.59 7.90 -5.66
CA LEU A 16 2.17 7.98 -5.96
C LEU A 16 1.37 8.57 -4.78
N CYS A 17 0.48 9.53 -5.08
CA CYS A 17 -0.56 9.96 -4.13
C CYS A 17 -1.61 8.86 -3.91
N ASN A 18 -2.51 9.05 -2.94
CA ASN A 18 -3.55 8.07 -2.61
C ASN A 18 -4.45 7.78 -3.81
N HIS A 19 -5.02 8.80 -4.44
CA HIS A 19 -5.80 8.66 -5.67
C HIS A 19 -5.07 7.84 -6.75
N CYS A 20 -3.82 8.19 -7.08
CA CYS A 20 -3.07 7.50 -8.13
C CYS A 20 -2.78 6.04 -7.78
N LEU A 21 -2.47 5.74 -6.52
CA LEU A 21 -2.24 4.37 -6.04
C LEU A 21 -3.55 3.56 -6.04
N GLY A 22 -4.64 4.11 -5.52
CA GLY A 22 -5.94 3.44 -5.48
C GLY A 22 -6.47 3.10 -6.87
N ARG A 23 -6.29 4.01 -7.84
CA ARG A 23 -6.64 3.76 -9.25
C ARG A 23 -5.96 2.50 -9.83
N GLN A 24 -4.76 2.14 -9.37
CA GLN A 24 -4.06 0.93 -9.84
C GLN A 24 -4.79 -0.35 -9.44
N PHE A 25 -5.65 -0.27 -8.41
CA PHE A 25 -6.42 -1.36 -7.86
C PHE A 25 -7.93 -1.13 -8.02
N ALA A 26 -8.35 -0.38 -9.04
CA ALA A 26 -9.76 0.02 -9.27
C ALA A 26 -10.75 -1.17 -9.36
N LEU A 27 -10.26 -2.37 -9.69
CA LEU A 27 -11.05 -3.61 -9.75
C LEU A 27 -11.25 -4.29 -8.37
N LEU A 28 -10.61 -3.82 -7.30
CA LEU A 28 -10.63 -4.44 -5.96
C LEU A 28 -11.21 -3.48 -4.90
N GLY A 29 -12.25 -3.88 -4.17
CA GLY A 29 -12.88 -3.02 -3.16
C GLY A 29 -13.90 -2.08 -3.79
N TYR A 30 -14.99 -2.67 -4.28
CA TYR A 30 -16.11 -1.97 -4.93
C TYR A 30 -16.69 -0.86 -4.04
N ALA A 31 -17.23 0.19 -4.66
CA ALA A 31 -17.79 1.38 -4.02
C ALA A 31 -16.80 2.24 -3.19
N LEU A 32 -15.50 1.92 -3.20
CA LEU A 32 -14.47 2.80 -2.65
C LEU A 32 -13.97 3.78 -3.71
N SER A 33 -13.83 5.05 -3.34
CA SER A 33 -13.09 6.01 -4.18
C SER A 33 -11.62 5.59 -4.28
N ASP A 34 -10.95 5.99 -5.37
CA ASP A 34 -9.53 5.76 -5.54
C ASP A 34 -8.71 6.39 -4.40
N GLU A 35 -9.10 7.57 -3.94
CA GLU A 35 -8.49 8.22 -2.77
C GLU A 35 -8.58 7.34 -1.53
N LYS A 36 -9.78 6.83 -1.19
CA LYS A 36 -9.98 6.01 0.02
C LYS A 36 -9.24 4.69 -0.07
N ARG A 37 -9.20 4.09 -1.27
CA ARG A 37 -8.51 2.84 -1.54
C ARG A 37 -7.00 2.98 -1.41
N GLY A 38 -6.42 4.05 -1.94
CA GLY A 38 -5.00 4.35 -1.81
C GLY A 38 -4.60 4.71 -0.38
N GLU A 39 -5.42 5.49 0.33
CA GLU A 39 -5.22 5.78 1.76
C GLU A 39 -5.18 4.50 2.58
N ALA A 40 -6.20 3.63 2.43
CA ALA A 40 -6.29 2.36 3.15
C ALA A 40 -5.07 1.46 2.85
N MET A 41 -4.63 1.41 1.59
CA MET A 41 -3.45 0.66 1.19
C MET A 41 -2.20 1.13 1.93
N LYS A 42 -1.94 2.45 1.96
CA LYS A 42 -0.77 3.01 2.63
C LYS A 42 -0.81 2.80 4.14
N ILE A 43 -1.97 2.98 4.76
CA ILE A 43 -2.14 2.72 6.20
C ILE A 43 -1.76 1.27 6.52
N LEU A 44 -2.31 0.31 5.77
CA LEU A 44 -2.03 -1.11 6.00
C LEU A 44 -0.54 -1.45 5.78
N MET A 45 0.09 -0.87 4.75
CA MET A 45 1.53 -1.05 4.52
C MET A 45 2.36 -0.50 5.68
N THR A 46 2.06 0.70 6.16
CA THR A 46 2.73 1.29 7.33
C THR A 46 2.57 0.43 8.58
N MET A 47 1.37 -0.09 8.83
CA MET A 47 1.11 -0.99 9.97
C MET A 47 1.94 -2.27 9.87
N LYS A 48 2.02 -2.87 8.68
CA LYS A 48 2.82 -4.08 8.43
C LYS A 48 4.31 -3.82 8.61
N ALA A 49 4.82 -2.71 8.09
CA ALA A 49 6.21 -2.32 8.27
C ALA A 49 6.56 -2.09 9.75
N ASN A 50 5.65 -1.45 10.50
CA ASN A 50 5.80 -1.25 11.94
C ASN A 50 5.78 -2.59 12.71
N GLU A 51 4.86 -3.51 12.35
CA GLU A 51 4.82 -4.85 12.94
C GLU A 51 6.14 -5.60 12.75
N GLN A 52 6.72 -5.56 11.55
CA GLN A 52 8.01 -6.20 11.26
C GLN A 52 9.15 -5.57 12.05
N ALA A 53 9.18 -4.24 12.14
CA ALA A 53 10.17 -3.52 12.94
C ALA A 53 10.12 -3.94 14.42
N LEU A 54 8.91 -4.10 14.98
CA LEU A 54 8.72 -4.55 16.36
C LEU A 54 9.17 -6.00 16.59
N ARG A 55 9.11 -6.86 15.56
CA ARG A 55 9.60 -8.25 15.62
C ARG A 55 11.13 -8.36 15.53
N GLY A 56 11.84 -7.24 15.34
CA GLY A 56 13.30 -7.24 15.16
C GLY A 56 13.73 -7.71 13.76
N GLU A 57 12.79 -7.89 12.84
CA GLU A 57 13.05 -8.16 11.44
C GLU A 57 13.52 -6.85 10.81
N ARG A 58 14.85 -6.64 10.77
CA ARG A 58 15.47 -5.47 10.11
C ARG A 58 15.35 -5.58 8.59
N ALA A 59 14.13 -5.41 8.11
CA ALA A 59 13.80 -5.00 6.77
C ALA A 59 12.50 -4.19 6.91
N GLY A 60 12.64 -2.94 7.36
CA GLY A 60 11.55 -1.99 7.17
C GLY A 60 11.27 -1.95 5.67
N ILE A 61 10.02 -2.24 5.31
CA ILE A 61 9.49 -2.02 3.95
C ILE A 61 9.83 -0.59 3.53
#